data_AF-A0A7C5UR90-F1
#
_entry.id   AF-A0A7C5UR90-F1
#
_cell.length_a   1.000
_cell.length_b   1.000
_cell.length_c   1.000
_cell.angle_alpha   90.00
_cell.angle_beta   90.00
_cell.angle_gamma   90.00
#
_symmetry.space_group_name_H-M   'P 1'
#
loop_
_entity.id
_entity.type
_entity.pdbx_description
1 polymer ?
#
loop_
_entity_poly.entity_id
_entity_poly.type
_entity_poly.pdbx_seq_one_letter_code
_entity_poly.pdbx_strand_id
1 'polypeptide(L)'
;MINMERKLWRLMLCMFITLPLLFQLTAGMLDPSAVYCEKLGYNFTIATTSEGERGMCQLPDGPHDAWNFLKGKSGREYSYCKLHGYGIKTITDEEKCAPIGSLDCAVCILENGTEVEVTRLMGLSFEEGKCGDGICSLGENYSNCPQDCPAPTTTTTLPPAKPTLPFYYIVIIFIFIAVILFFLLTRIKVQRSEGPS
;
A
#
# COMPACT_ATOMS: atom_id res chain seq x y z
N MET A 1 -4.01 -50.87 11.25
CA MET A 1 -4.35 -49.82 10.26
C MET A 1 -5.16 -48.65 10.84
N ILE A 2 -6.21 -48.86 11.64
CA ILE A 2 -7.08 -47.80 12.21
C ILE A 2 -6.34 -46.79 13.13
N ASN A 3 -5.27 -47.21 13.81
CA ASN A 3 -4.52 -46.32 14.71
C ASN A 3 -3.56 -45.35 13.98
N MET A 4 -3.20 -45.68 12.73
CA MET A 4 -2.33 -44.86 11.88
C MET A 4 -3.13 -43.75 11.21
N GLU A 5 -4.34 -44.07 10.72
CA GLU A 5 -5.34 -43.12 10.21
C GLU A 5 -5.74 -42.06 11.25
N ARG A 6 -5.98 -42.45 12.52
CA ARG A 6 -6.31 -41.49 13.59
C ARG A 6 -5.13 -40.60 14.00
N LYS A 7 -3.88 -41.10 13.92
CA LYS A 7 -2.68 -40.30 14.14
C LYS A 7 -2.47 -39.31 13.00
N LEU A 8 -2.66 -39.75 11.76
CA LEU A 8 -2.61 -38.89 10.56
C LEU A 8 -3.69 -37.82 10.62
N TRP A 9 -4.94 -38.16 11.00
CA TRP A 9 -6.02 -37.19 11.15
C TRP A 9 -5.74 -36.15 12.24
N ARG A 10 -5.17 -36.55 13.38
CA ARG A 10 -4.77 -35.61 14.45
C ARG A 10 -3.63 -34.68 14.00
N LEU A 11 -2.66 -35.20 13.25
CA LEU A 11 -1.57 -34.40 12.68
C LEU A 11 -2.07 -33.43 11.61
N MET A 12 -2.98 -33.87 10.74
CA MET A 12 -3.60 -33.00 9.73
C MET A 12 -4.50 -31.93 10.36
N LEU A 13 -5.25 -32.26 11.42
CA LEU A 13 -6.08 -31.30 12.15
C LEU A 13 -5.22 -30.25 12.89
N CYS A 14 -4.11 -30.68 13.53
CA CYS A 14 -3.16 -29.75 14.14
C CYS A 14 -2.53 -28.82 13.09
N MET A 15 -2.12 -29.35 11.94
CA MET A 15 -1.58 -28.54 10.84
C MET A 15 -2.61 -27.54 10.31
N PHE A 16 -3.88 -27.91 10.15
CA PHE A 16 -4.93 -26.98 9.73
C PHE A 16 -5.27 -25.89 10.77
N ILE A 17 -5.09 -26.18 12.07
CA ILE A 17 -5.35 -25.22 13.16
C ILE A 17 -4.14 -24.30 13.41
N THR A 18 -2.90 -24.78 13.25
CA THR A 18 -1.69 -23.99 13.51
C THR A 18 -1.16 -23.23 12.30
N LEU A 19 -1.45 -23.68 11.06
CA LEU A 19 -1.00 -23.02 9.83
C LEU A 19 -1.59 -21.59 9.61
N PRO A 20 -2.87 -21.29 9.89
CA PRO A 20 -3.39 -19.93 9.73
C PRO A 20 -2.90 -18.95 10.82
N LEU A 21 -2.40 -19.44 11.96
CA LEU A 21 -1.77 -18.61 13.00
C LEU A 21 -0.39 -18.06 12.60
N LEU A 22 0.23 -18.59 11.54
CA LEU A 22 1.50 -18.10 10.98
C LEU A 22 1.30 -17.07 9.85
N PHE A 23 0.06 -16.80 9.43
CA PHE A 23 -0.23 -16.05 8.20
C PHE A 23 -0.67 -14.59 8.42
N GLN A 24 -0.36 -13.98 9.57
CA GLN A 24 -0.88 -12.66 9.96
C GLN A 24 0.02 -11.46 9.63
N LEU A 25 0.98 -11.56 8.71
CA LEU A 25 1.85 -10.42 8.35
C LEU A 25 1.69 -10.06 6.87
N THR A 26 0.60 -9.35 6.55
CA THR A 26 0.55 -8.54 5.33
C THR A 26 0.99 -7.13 5.70
N ALA A 27 2.27 -6.81 5.52
CA ALA A 27 2.74 -5.43 5.53
C ALA A 27 2.31 -4.77 4.21
N GLY A 28 1.65 -3.62 4.27
CA GLY A 28 1.29 -2.84 3.09
C GLY A 28 2.46 -1.96 2.65
N MET A 29 3.08 -2.26 1.52
CA MET A 29 4.06 -1.36 0.90
C MET A 29 3.33 -0.27 0.12
N LEU A 30 3.74 0.99 0.29
CA LEU A 30 3.19 2.10 -0.49
C LEU A 30 3.68 2.04 -1.94
N ASP A 31 2.85 2.49 -2.89
CA ASP A 31 3.27 2.65 -4.29
C ASP A 31 4.28 3.81 -4.41
N PRO A 32 5.57 3.54 -4.71
CA PRO A 32 6.58 4.58 -4.78
C PRO A 32 6.24 5.70 -5.76
N SER A 33 5.55 5.37 -6.85
CA SER A 33 5.19 6.33 -7.89
C SER A 33 4.06 7.27 -7.46
N ALA A 34 3.08 6.74 -6.73
CA ALA A 34 2.01 7.54 -6.14
C ALA A 34 2.56 8.47 -5.06
N VAL A 35 3.39 7.91 -4.17
CA VAL A 35 4.07 8.66 -3.11
C VAL A 35 4.86 9.83 -3.68
N TYR A 36 5.69 9.57 -4.69
CA TYR A 36 6.51 10.61 -5.32
C TYR A 36 5.64 11.71 -5.95
N CYS A 37 4.56 11.33 -6.64
CA CYS A 37 3.59 12.27 -7.22
C CYS A 37 2.97 13.18 -6.15
N GLU A 38 2.44 12.59 -5.07
CA GLU A 38 1.74 13.31 -4.01
C GLU A 38 2.68 14.16 -3.16
N LYS A 39 3.90 13.70 -2.90
CA LYS A 39 4.92 14.48 -2.15
C LYS A 39 5.39 15.72 -2.90
N LEU A 40 5.29 15.74 -4.23
CA LEU A 40 5.51 16.93 -5.04
C LEU A 40 4.27 17.84 -5.13
N GLY A 41 3.16 17.45 -4.51
CA GLY A 41 1.91 18.20 -4.49
C GLY A 41 1.00 17.96 -5.70
N TYR A 42 1.30 16.94 -6.51
CA TYR A 42 0.46 16.55 -7.64
C TYR A 42 -0.61 15.54 -7.23
N ASN A 43 -1.64 15.38 -8.08
CA ASN A 43 -2.72 14.45 -7.82
C ASN A 43 -2.43 13.09 -8.48
N PHE A 44 -2.45 12.01 -7.69
CA PHE A 44 -2.38 10.65 -8.19
C PHE A 44 -3.78 10.09 -8.44
N THR A 45 -3.99 9.50 -9.61
CA THR A 45 -5.27 8.92 -10.04
C THR A 45 -5.03 7.58 -10.72
N ILE A 46 -6.03 6.69 -10.70
CA ILE A 46 -5.98 5.46 -11.49
C ILE A 46 -6.80 5.67 -12.75
N ALA A 47 -6.23 5.36 -13.91
CA ALA A 47 -6.91 5.44 -15.19
C ALA A 47 -6.87 4.08 -15.91
N THR A 48 -7.99 3.73 -16.55
CA THR A 48 -8.04 2.57 -17.45
C THR A 48 -7.42 2.93 -18.79
N THR A 49 -6.36 2.23 -19.18
CA THR A 49 -5.66 2.40 -20.46
C THR A 49 -5.83 1.13 -21.31
N SER A 50 -5.40 1.18 -22.58
CA SER A 50 -5.31 -0.01 -23.44
C SER A 50 -4.39 -1.10 -22.89
N GLU A 51 -3.50 -0.75 -21.96
CA GLU A 51 -2.54 -1.65 -21.33
C GLU A 51 -2.99 -2.10 -19.92
N GLY A 52 -4.22 -1.78 -19.53
CA GLY A 52 -4.78 -2.06 -18.20
C GLY A 52 -4.90 -0.80 -17.34
N GLU A 53 -5.19 -1.00 -16.06
CA GLU A 53 -5.21 0.10 -15.08
C GLU A 53 -3.79 0.60 -14.81
N ARG A 54 -3.60 1.91 -14.87
CA ARG A 54 -2.34 2.60 -14.63
C ARG A 54 -2.52 3.71 -13.60
N GLY A 55 -1.53 3.86 -12.73
CA GLY A 55 -1.38 5.05 -11.90
C GLY A 55 -0.92 6.22 -12.76
N MET A 56 -1.62 7.34 -12.66
CA MET A 56 -1.39 8.57 -13.41
C MET A 56 -1.13 9.72 -12.43
N CYS A 57 -0.04 10.44 -12.65
CA CYS A 57 0.26 11.69 -11.95
C CYS A 57 -0.21 12.88 -12.79
N GLN A 58 -1.04 13.72 -12.20
CA GLN A 58 -1.60 14.90 -12.86
C GLN A 58 -0.61 16.07 -12.76
N LEU A 59 0.19 16.25 -13.81
CA LEU A 59 1.17 17.33 -13.92
C LEU A 59 0.58 18.55 -14.64
N PRO A 60 1.20 19.74 -14.55
CA PRO A 60 0.70 20.94 -15.23
C PRO A 60 0.67 20.85 -16.77
N ASP A 61 1.50 20.00 -17.39
CA ASP A 61 1.49 19.74 -18.83
C ASP A 61 0.54 18.59 -19.25
N GLY A 62 -0.12 17.94 -18.29
CA GLY A 62 -1.08 16.87 -18.52
C GLY A 62 -0.84 15.64 -17.63
N PRO A 63 -1.69 14.60 -17.77
CA PRO A 63 -1.52 13.35 -17.05
C PRO A 63 -0.33 12.56 -17.61
N HIS A 64 0.55 12.10 -16.74
CA HIS A 64 1.65 11.19 -17.08
C HIS A 64 1.53 9.90 -16.27
N ASP A 65 1.97 8.78 -16.85
CA ASP A 65 2.12 7.52 -16.12
C ASP A 65 3.06 7.75 -14.92
N ALA A 66 2.59 7.43 -13.72
CA ALA A 66 3.26 7.80 -12.48
C ALA A 66 4.63 7.15 -12.34
N TRP A 67 4.77 5.89 -12.78
CA TRP A 67 6.06 5.19 -12.76
C TRP A 67 7.02 5.79 -13.79
N ASN A 68 6.54 6.16 -14.96
CA ASN A 68 7.37 6.87 -15.94
C ASN A 68 7.80 8.25 -15.43
N PHE A 69 6.94 8.97 -14.70
CA PHE A 69 7.30 10.24 -14.07
C PHE A 69 8.35 10.06 -12.97
N LEU A 70 8.14 9.12 -12.03
CA LEU A 70 9.11 8.78 -10.98
C LEU A 70 10.48 8.41 -11.57
N LYS A 71 10.50 7.60 -12.62
CA LYS A 71 11.74 7.17 -13.29
C LYS A 71 12.34 8.23 -14.21
N GLY A 72 11.75 9.42 -14.24
CA GLY A 72 12.22 10.54 -15.05
C GLY A 72 12.16 10.22 -16.54
N LYS A 73 11.23 9.39 -17.01
CA LYS A 73 11.00 9.12 -18.43
C LYS A 73 9.98 10.07 -19.05
N SER A 74 9.10 10.64 -18.22
CA SER A 74 8.08 11.61 -18.60
C SER A 74 7.99 12.73 -17.57
N GLY A 75 7.35 13.85 -17.91
CA GLY A 75 7.13 14.97 -16.98
C GLY A 75 8.39 15.59 -16.34
N ARG A 76 9.58 15.44 -16.94
CA ARG A 76 10.88 15.77 -16.30
C ARG A 76 10.94 17.17 -15.71
N GLU A 77 10.38 18.18 -16.37
CA GLU A 77 10.41 19.58 -15.91
C GLU A 77 9.66 19.81 -14.60
N TYR A 78 8.78 18.88 -14.22
CA TYR A 78 8.03 18.89 -12.96
C TYR A 78 8.60 17.93 -11.91
N SER A 79 9.72 17.26 -12.22
CA SER A 79 10.38 16.36 -11.27
C SER A 79 11.04 17.12 -10.12
N TYR A 80 11.25 16.44 -8.99
CA TYR A 80 11.97 17.00 -7.84
C TYR A 80 13.32 17.61 -8.24
N CYS A 81 14.09 16.90 -9.07
CA CYS A 81 15.39 17.36 -9.54
C CYS A 81 15.28 18.73 -10.23
N LYS A 82 14.33 18.88 -11.17
CA LYS A 82 14.16 20.12 -11.93
C LYS A 82 13.62 21.27 -11.09
N LEU A 83 12.68 20.98 -10.19
CA LEU A 83 12.14 21.98 -9.25
C LEU A 83 13.21 22.56 -8.31
N HIS A 84 14.29 21.81 -8.05
CA HIS A 84 15.43 22.23 -7.23
C HIS A 84 16.65 22.68 -8.05
N GLY A 85 16.51 22.84 -9.37
CA GLY A 85 17.58 23.32 -10.24
C GLY A 85 18.66 22.28 -10.59
N TYR A 86 18.46 21.01 -10.23
CA TYR A 86 19.38 19.92 -10.56
C TYR A 86 19.18 19.39 -11.98
N GLY A 87 20.22 18.75 -12.51
CA GLY A 87 20.07 17.91 -13.69
C GLY A 87 19.26 16.65 -13.38
N ILE A 88 18.66 16.03 -14.39
CA ILE A 88 17.98 14.75 -14.26
C ILE A 88 18.37 13.83 -15.42
N LYS A 89 18.62 12.56 -15.10
CA LYS A 89 18.69 11.49 -16.11
C LYS A 89 18.10 10.19 -15.56
N THR A 90 17.63 9.35 -16.46
CA THR A 90 17.26 7.97 -16.14
C THR A 90 18.50 7.09 -16.30
N ILE A 91 18.77 6.24 -15.33
CA ILE A 91 19.85 5.24 -15.38
C ILE A 91 19.30 3.83 -15.21
N THR A 92 20.10 2.84 -15.54
CA THR A 92 19.83 1.42 -15.25
C THR A 92 20.96 0.90 -14.38
N ASP A 93 20.65 0.62 -13.11
CA ASP A 93 21.61 0.23 -12.09
C ASP A 93 20.84 -0.44 -10.94
N GLU A 94 21.01 -1.76 -10.79
CA GLU A 94 20.22 -2.55 -9.83
C GLU A 94 20.43 -2.10 -8.38
N GLU A 95 21.66 -1.76 -7.99
CA GLU A 95 21.97 -1.34 -6.63
C GLU A 95 21.43 0.06 -6.36
N LYS A 96 21.64 0.98 -7.30
CA LYS A 96 21.22 2.37 -7.15
C LYS A 96 19.70 2.53 -7.22
N CYS A 97 19.02 1.70 -8.01
CA CYS A 97 17.57 1.73 -8.21
C CYS A 97 16.80 0.74 -7.31
N ALA A 98 17.50 -0.07 -6.52
CA ALA A 98 16.90 -0.96 -5.51
C ALA A 98 15.87 -0.28 -4.58
N PRO A 99 16.04 0.98 -4.12
CA PRO A 99 15.09 1.62 -3.22
C PRO A 99 13.66 1.72 -3.76
N ILE A 100 13.49 1.81 -5.07
CA ILE A 100 12.16 1.86 -5.72
C ILE A 100 11.75 0.53 -6.35
N GLY A 101 12.54 -0.54 -6.14
CA GLY A 101 12.27 -1.87 -6.66
C GLY A 101 12.26 -1.97 -8.19
N SER A 102 13.07 -1.17 -8.89
CA SER A 102 13.12 -1.14 -10.36
C SER A 102 14.54 -1.27 -10.89
N LEU A 103 14.70 -1.78 -12.12
CA LEU A 103 16.00 -1.85 -12.80
C LEU A 103 16.47 -0.47 -13.26
N ASP A 104 15.53 0.45 -13.48
CA ASP A 104 15.81 1.82 -13.89
C ASP A 104 15.15 2.85 -12.98
N CYS A 105 15.82 3.98 -12.79
CA CYS A 105 15.37 5.05 -11.88
C CYS A 105 15.90 6.41 -12.35
N ALA A 106 15.26 7.48 -11.84
CA ALA A 106 15.78 8.84 -12.02
C ALA A 106 16.86 9.14 -10.98
N VAL A 107 17.95 9.75 -11.44
CA VAL A 107 18.95 10.37 -10.56
C VAL A 107 18.96 11.87 -10.79
N CYS A 108 19.06 12.62 -9.70
CA CYS A 108 19.39 14.04 -9.76
C CYS A 108 20.91 14.19 -9.87
N ILE A 109 21.34 15.07 -10.77
CA ILE A 109 22.73 15.46 -10.95
C ILE A 109 22.93 16.77 -10.19
N LEU A 110 23.61 16.70 -9.06
CA LEU A 110 23.91 17.85 -8.20
C LEU A 110 24.96 18.76 -8.84
N GLU A 111 25.15 19.96 -8.29
CA GLU A 111 26.09 20.95 -8.82
C GLU A 111 27.54 20.44 -8.89
N ASN A 112 27.93 19.57 -7.97
CA ASN A 112 29.25 18.94 -7.94
C ASN A 112 29.37 17.72 -8.87
N GLY A 113 28.34 17.42 -9.67
CA GLY A 113 28.27 16.26 -10.56
C GLY A 113 27.89 14.95 -9.89
N THR A 114 27.64 14.94 -8.58
CA THR A 114 27.19 13.73 -7.86
C THR A 114 25.80 13.33 -8.32
N GLU A 115 25.61 12.03 -8.53
CA GLU A 115 24.33 11.45 -8.93
C GLU A 115 23.67 10.74 -7.76
N VAL A 116 22.53 11.26 -7.32
CA VAL A 116 21.73 10.68 -6.22
C VAL A 116 20.38 10.28 -6.77
N GLU A 117 19.94 9.06 -6.46
CA GLU A 117 18.58 8.61 -6.80
C GLU A 117 17.54 9.54 -6.18
N VAL A 118 16.50 9.88 -6.96
CA VAL A 118 15.58 10.98 -6.63
C VAL A 118 14.84 10.76 -5.32
N THR A 119 14.35 9.55 -5.05
CA THR A 119 13.59 9.25 -3.83
C THR A 119 14.48 9.26 -2.59
N ARG A 120 15.74 8.80 -2.72
CA ARG A 120 16.76 8.91 -1.67
C ARG A 120 17.12 10.36 -1.38
N LEU A 121 17.27 11.19 -2.42
CA LEU A 121 17.57 12.61 -2.24
C LEU A 121 16.42 13.36 -1.53
N MET A 122 15.19 12.95 -1.79
CA MET A 122 13.99 13.46 -1.12
C MET A 122 13.79 12.89 0.29
N GLY A 123 14.52 11.85 0.69
CA GLY A 123 14.31 11.15 1.95
C GLY A 123 12.96 10.44 2.02
N LEU A 124 12.46 9.92 0.89
CA LEU A 124 11.21 9.15 0.87
C LEU A 124 11.41 7.76 1.46
N SER A 125 10.47 7.34 2.30
CA SER A 125 10.33 5.97 2.80
C SER A 125 9.02 5.37 2.29
N PHE A 126 9.07 4.14 1.79
CA PHE A 126 7.89 3.39 1.31
C PHE A 126 7.41 2.34 2.31
N GLU A 127 8.05 2.28 3.47
CA GLU A 127 7.61 1.49 4.63
C GLU A 127 6.47 2.24 5.34
N GLU A 128 5.53 1.50 5.93
CA GLU A 128 4.47 2.07 6.77
C GLU A 128 5.10 2.85 7.95
N GLY A 129 4.77 4.14 8.09
CA GLY A 129 5.41 5.01 9.07
C GLY A 129 5.23 4.56 10.52
N LYS A 130 6.32 4.54 11.29
CA LYS A 130 6.33 4.21 12.71
C LYS A 130 6.81 5.41 13.54
N CYS A 131 5.88 5.95 14.33
CA CYS A 131 6.20 7.15 15.10
C CYS A 131 7.35 6.95 16.10
N GLY A 132 8.29 7.88 16.10
CA GLY A 132 9.45 7.96 16.97
C GLY A 132 10.73 7.38 16.39
N ASP A 133 10.81 7.19 15.07
CA ASP A 133 12.02 6.78 14.36
C ASP A 133 12.85 7.96 13.84
N GLY A 134 12.35 9.19 14.02
CA GLY A 134 13.01 10.43 13.62
C GLY A 134 12.80 10.82 12.16
N ILE A 135 11.94 10.10 11.43
CA ILE A 135 11.61 10.36 10.03
C ILE A 135 10.11 10.53 9.90
N CYS A 136 9.65 11.71 9.45
CA CYS A 136 8.23 11.92 9.16
C CYS A 136 7.81 11.12 7.91
N SER A 137 7.44 9.86 8.13
CA SER A 137 7.11 8.88 7.11
C SER A 137 5.68 9.07 6.59
N LEU A 138 5.32 8.40 5.50
CA LEU A 138 3.96 8.49 4.96
C LEU A 138 2.97 7.73 5.83
N GLY A 139 1.80 8.35 6.05
CA GLY A 139 0.83 7.92 7.07
C GLY A 139 1.00 8.65 8.39
N GLU A 140 2.13 9.33 8.60
CA GLU A 140 2.37 10.21 9.73
C GLU A 140 2.07 11.66 9.38
N ASN A 141 1.61 12.40 10.37
CA ASN A 141 1.39 13.83 10.35
C ASN A 141 1.57 14.36 11.77
N TYR A 142 1.60 15.68 11.92
CA TYR A 142 1.73 16.29 13.24
C TYR A 142 0.68 15.82 14.27
N SER A 143 -0.51 15.41 13.84
CA SER A 143 -1.59 15.00 14.75
C SER A 143 -1.41 13.58 15.30
N ASN A 144 -0.78 12.66 14.56
CA ASN A 144 -0.55 11.28 15.03
C ASN A 144 0.91 10.98 15.36
N CYS A 145 1.86 11.78 14.88
CA CYS A 145 3.28 11.71 15.23
C CYS A 145 3.93 13.11 15.32
N PRO A 146 3.64 13.91 16.36
CA PRO A 146 4.24 15.23 16.55
C PRO A 146 5.72 15.20 16.90
N GLN A 147 6.26 14.03 17.26
CA GLN A 147 7.68 13.87 17.61
C GLN A 147 8.58 13.98 16.38
N ASP A 148 8.13 13.40 15.25
CA ASP A 148 8.95 13.29 14.03
C ASP A 148 8.44 14.21 12.91
N CYS A 149 7.14 14.56 12.92
CA CYS A 149 6.55 15.46 11.93
C CYS A 149 6.39 16.90 12.48
N PRO A 150 6.85 17.94 11.74
CA PRO A 150 6.70 19.33 12.17
C PRO A 150 5.23 19.77 12.18
N ALA A 151 4.90 20.72 13.07
CA ALA A 151 3.57 21.31 13.13
C ALA A 151 3.21 21.98 11.80
N PRO A 152 1.96 21.83 11.31
CA PRO A 152 1.52 22.51 10.10
C PRO A 152 1.56 24.01 10.35
N THR A 153 2.49 24.71 9.70
CA THR A 153 2.44 26.16 9.55
C THR A 153 1.22 26.46 8.68
N THR A 154 0.30 27.25 9.22
CA THR A 154 -0.98 27.63 8.61
C THR A 154 -0.80 28.31 7.25
N THR A 155 -0.61 27.55 6.18
CA THR A 155 -0.92 27.89 4.79
C THR A 155 -0.90 26.58 3.98
N THR A 156 -2.04 25.89 3.92
CA THR A 156 -2.52 25.10 2.77
C THR A 156 -3.72 24.27 3.27
N THR A 157 -4.92 24.70 2.88
CA THR A 157 -6.16 23.95 3.06
C THR A 157 -6.13 22.70 2.18
N LEU A 158 -5.94 21.52 2.78
CA LEU A 158 -6.26 20.23 2.17
C LEU A 158 -7.75 19.91 2.35
N PRO A 159 -8.40 19.26 1.37
CA PRO A 159 -9.79 18.83 1.48
C PRO A 159 -9.98 17.70 2.51
N PRO A 160 -11.19 17.54 3.09
CA PRO A 160 -11.44 16.58 4.15
C PRO A 160 -11.31 15.14 3.65
N ALA A 161 -10.54 14.33 4.37
CA ALA A 161 -10.50 12.88 4.21
C ALA A 161 -11.93 12.32 4.35
N LYS A 162 -12.39 11.61 3.33
CA LYS A 162 -13.71 10.99 3.29
C LYS A 162 -13.67 9.72 4.14
N PRO A 163 -14.51 9.57 5.19
CA PRO A 163 -14.59 8.32 5.92
C PRO A 163 -15.44 7.33 5.11
N THR A 164 -14.80 6.50 4.30
CA THR A 164 -15.48 5.33 3.72
C THR A 164 -15.40 4.20 4.74
N LEU A 165 -16.34 4.18 5.68
CA LEU A 165 -16.65 2.95 6.41
C LEU A 165 -17.11 1.91 5.38
N PRO A 166 -16.43 0.76 5.25
CA PRO A 166 -16.56 -0.03 4.05
C PRO A 166 -17.85 -0.82 4.13
N PHE A 167 -18.75 -0.55 3.18
CA PHE A 167 -20.00 -1.28 2.91
C PHE A 167 -19.83 -2.81 2.97
N TYR A 168 -18.62 -3.26 2.67
CA TYR A 168 -18.13 -4.63 2.79
C TYR A 168 -18.36 -5.29 4.17
N TYR A 169 -18.14 -4.59 5.30
CA TYR A 169 -18.37 -5.19 6.62
C TYR A 169 -19.84 -5.49 6.88
N ILE A 170 -20.74 -4.64 6.38
CA ILE A 170 -22.19 -4.86 6.49
C ILE A 170 -22.57 -6.12 5.72
N VAL A 171 -22.03 -6.30 4.51
CA VAL A 171 -22.26 -7.50 3.70
C VAL A 171 -21.74 -8.76 4.39
N ILE A 172 -20.54 -8.73 4.99
CA ILE A 172 -19.98 -9.87 5.74
C ILE A 172 -20.88 -10.25 6.92
N ILE A 173 -21.37 -9.28 7.69
CA ILE A 173 -22.24 -9.54 8.85
C ILE A 173 -23.54 -10.23 8.39
N PHE A 174 -24.15 -9.78 7.29
CA PHE A 174 -25.36 -10.42 6.76
C PHE A 174 -25.11 -11.87 6.30
N ILE A 175 -23.98 -12.14 5.64
CA ILE A 175 -23.62 -13.51 5.25
C ILE A 175 -23.44 -14.39 6.49
N PHE A 176 -22.76 -13.89 7.52
CA PHE A 176 -22.52 -14.63 8.76
C PHE A 176 -23.83 -14.95 9.50
N ILE A 177 -24.74 -13.98 9.59
CA ILE A 177 -26.08 -14.18 10.18
C ILE A 177 -26.89 -15.21 9.38
N ALA A 178 -26.86 -15.14 8.04
CA ALA A 178 -27.59 -16.09 7.19
C ALA A 178 -27.09 -17.53 7.36
N VAL A 179 -25.77 -17.71 7.48
CA VAL A 179 -25.15 -19.02 7.74
C VAL A 179 -25.56 -19.55 9.13
N ILE A 180 -25.49 -18.72 10.18
CA ILE A 180 -25.95 -19.10 11.52
C ILE A 180 -27.42 -19.52 11.50
N LEU A 181 -28.29 -18.73 10.88
CA LEU A 181 -29.71 -19.05 10.75
C LEU A 181 -29.93 -20.36 10.01
N PHE A 182 -29.21 -20.60 8.92
CA PHE A 182 -29.29 -21.88 8.20
C PHE A 182 -28.90 -23.07 9.08
N PHE A 183 -27.82 -22.95 9.86
CA PHE A 183 -27.42 -24.00 10.81
C PHE A 183 -28.41 -24.20 11.96
N LEU A 184 -29.01 -23.12 12.49
CA LEU A 184 -30.05 -23.22 13.52
C LEU A 184 -31.32 -23.89 12.97
N LEU A 185 -31.74 -23.52 11.75
CA LEU A 185 -32.93 -24.09 11.10
C LEU A 185 -32.73 -25.57 10.73
N THR A 186 -31.53 -25.97 10.30
CA THR A 186 -31.22 -27.38 10.02
C THR A 186 -31.16 -28.22 11.30
N ARG A 187 -30.64 -27.68 12.41
CA ARG A 187 -30.66 -28.34 13.73
C ARG A 187 -32.07 -28.57 14.27
N ILE A 188 -32.98 -27.61 14.10
CA ILE A 188 -34.42 -27.76 14.48
C ILE A 188 -35.07 -28.90 13.68
N LYS A 189 -34.71 -29.06 12.40
CA LYS A 189 -35.26 -30.11 11.54
C LYS A 189 -34.80 -31.51 11.94
N VAL A 190 -33.56 -31.65 12.42
CA VAL A 190 -32.98 -32.92 12.92
C VAL A 190 -33.61 -33.36 14.25
N GLN A 191 -33.92 -32.43 15.15
CA GLN A 191 -34.53 -32.79 16.45
C GLN A 191 -36.00 -33.25 16.33
N ARG A 192 -36.69 -32.92 15.24
CA ARG A 192 -38.08 -33.34 15.01
C ARG A 192 -38.21 -34.77 14.48
N SER A 193 -37.12 -35.37 13.98
CA SER A 193 -37.13 -36.76 13.47
C SER A 193 -36.86 -37.84 14.52
N GLU A 194 -36.63 -37.48 15.78
CA GLU A 194 -36.38 -38.40 16.90
C GLU A 194 -37.47 -38.29 17.99
N GLY A 195 -38.75 -38.21 17.59
CA GLY A 195 -39.88 -38.32 18.52
C GLY A 195 -40.07 -39.77 19.02
N PRO A 196 -40.49 -39.98 20.27
CA PRO A 196 -40.37 -41.27 20.96
C PRO A 196 -41.37 -42.29 20.42
N SER A 197 -40.86 -43.45 19.99
CA SER A 197 -41.61 -44.70 19.85
C SER A 197 -41.55 -45.49 21.15
#